data_AF-A0A177K9Z2-F1
#
_entry.id   AF-A0A177K9Z2-F1
#
_cell.length_a   1.000
_cell.length_b   1.000
_cell.length_c   1.000
_cell.angle_alpha   90.00
_cell.angle_beta   90.00
_cell.angle_gamma   90.00
#
_symmetry.space_group_name_H-M   'P 1'
#
loop_
_entity.id
_entity.type
_entity.pdbx_description
1 polymer ?
#
loop_
_entity_poly.entity_id
_entity_poly.type
_entity_poly.pdbx_seq_one_letter_code
_entity_poly.pdbx_strand_id
1 'polypeptide(L)'
;MPARSLLSASASVGLALVLVGCTGGRGVTVPAGGDDLDACPVTTIAIEDLAAVGKPGCDLVGSTIAIDGDLTLTVGSVGSTTTVSSDGDETSAVLANWGVPGIGVYTTRDGRLDRVWSTSPAAEQLQHEQADVDGVTASATKG
;
A
#
# COMPACT_ATOMS: atom_id res chain seq x y z
N MET A 1 -20.54 48.28 -51.41
CA MET A 1 -19.99 48.34 -50.03
C MET A 1 -21.18 48.11 -49.10
N PRO A 2 -21.30 46.97 -48.40
CA PRO A 2 -20.33 46.51 -47.39
C PRO A 2 -20.06 44.98 -47.42
N ALA A 3 -18.94 44.53 -46.83
CA ALA A 3 -18.77 43.22 -46.16
C ALA A 3 -17.27 43.08 -45.82
N ARG A 4 -16.87 43.37 -44.59
CA ARG A 4 -16.89 42.50 -43.39
C ARG A 4 -15.74 41.49 -43.40
N SER A 5 -14.83 41.77 -42.46
CA SER A 5 -13.64 41.08 -42.04
C SER A 5 -13.79 39.56 -41.94
N LEU A 6 -12.85 38.83 -42.54
CA LEU A 6 -12.62 37.41 -42.32
C LEU A 6 -11.70 37.27 -41.10
N LEU A 7 -12.27 36.99 -39.91
CA LEU A 7 -11.51 36.40 -38.82
C LEU A 7 -11.47 34.90 -39.03
N SER A 8 -10.25 34.39 -39.25
CA SER A 8 -9.94 32.98 -39.42
C SER A 8 -10.10 32.26 -38.07
N ALA A 9 -11.16 31.46 -37.93
CA ALA A 9 -11.37 30.59 -36.79
C ALA A 9 -10.44 29.37 -36.89
N SER A 10 -9.39 29.35 -36.05
CA SER A 10 -8.57 28.15 -35.85
C SER A 10 -9.36 27.16 -34.99
N ALA A 11 -9.78 26.06 -35.60
CA ALA A 11 -10.47 24.96 -34.94
C ALA A 11 -9.45 24.10 -34.19
N SER A 12 -9.32 24.30 -32.89
CA SER A 12 -8.60 23.39 -32.00
C SER A 12 -9.49 22.17 -31.73
N VAL A 13 -9.21 21.07 -32.41
CA VAL A 13 -9.73 19.73 -32.10
C VAL A 13 -9.06 19.28 -30.80
N GLY A 14 -9.67 19.65 -29.66
CA GLY A 14 -9.28 19.17 -28.35
C GLY A 14 -9.85 17.78 -28.12
N LEU A 15 -9.00 16.78 -28.27
CA LEU A 15 -9.24 15.36 -28.02
C LEU A 15 -9.90 15.15 -26.65
N ALA A 16 -11.18 14.78 -26.64
CA ALA A 16 -11.86 14.32 -25.45
C ALA A 16 -11.29 12.95 -25.05
N LEU A 17 -10.39 12.94 -24.07
CA LEU A 17 -10.01 11.73 -23.34
C LEU A 17 -11.24 11.22 -22.58
N VAL A 18 -11.96 10.29 -23.19
CA VAL A 18 -12.93 9.46 -22.50
C VAL A 18 -12.13 8.58 -21.54
N LEU A 19 -12.09 8.97 -20.26
CA LEU A 19 -11.67 8.11 -19.16
C LEU A 19 -12.64 6.93 -19.12
N VAL A 20 -12.30 5.88 -19.87
CA VAL A 20 -12.88 4.56 -19.71
C VAL A 20 -12.48 4.11 -18.31
N GLY A 21 -13.38 4.30 -17.35
CA GLY A 21 -13.22 3.80 -16.00
C GLY A 21 -13.10 2.28 -16.03
N CYS A 22 -11.88 1.78 -15.85
CA CYS A 22 -11.61 0.39 -15.57
C CYS A 22 -12.33 0.04 -14.26
N THR A 23 -13.50 -0.57 -14.39
CA THR A 23 -14.17 -1.24 -13.27
C THR A 23 -13.51 -2.60 -13.12
N GLY A 24 -12.86 -2.86 -11.98
CA GLY A 24 -12.51 -4.24 -11.60
C GLY A 24 -11.09 -4.46 -11.09
N GLY A 25 -10.74 -3.83 -9.96
CA GLY A 25 -9.69 -4.31 -9.08
C GLY A 25 -10.19 -4.24 -7.65
N ARG A 26 -10.35 -5.38 -6.97
CA ARG A 26 -10.45 -5.39 -5.50
C ARG A 26 -9.03 -5.15 -4.99
N GLY A 27 -8.74 -3.95 -4.52
CA GLY A 27 -7.43 -3.53 -4.06
C GLY A 27 -7.48 -2.14 -3.45
N VAL A 28 -6.60 -1.87 -2.50
CA VAL A 28 -6.44 -0.53 -1.91
C VAL A 28 -5.61 0.33 -2.85
N THR A 29 -6.03 1.58 -3.07
CA THR A 29 -5.30 2.50 -3.95
C THR A 29 -4.08 3.05 -3.21
N VAL A 30 -2.90 2.91 -3.82
CA VAL A 30 -1.66 3.46 -3.28
C VAL A 30 -1.65 4.98 -3.44
N PRO A 31 -1.39 5.76 -2.38
CA PRO A 31 -1.25 7.21 -2.51
C PRO A 31 -0.11 7.62 -3.44
N ALA A 32 -0.28 8.72 -4.17
CA ALA A 32 0.72 9.23 -5.10
C ALA A 32 2.02 9.68 -4.41
N GLY A 33 3.10 9.77 -5.19
CA GLY A 33 4.41 10.27 -4.75
C GLY A 33 5.37 9.19 -4.24
N GLY A 34 4.96 7.92 -4.27
CA GLY A 34 5.85 6.80 -3.92
C GLY A 34 6.98 6.59 -4.94
N ASP A 35 6.71 6.81 -6.23
CA ASP A 35 7.69 6.67 -7.32
C ASP A 35 8.84 7.69 -7.26
N ASP A 36 8.67 8.77 -6.49
CA ASP A 36 9.65 9.83 -6.30
C ASP A 36 10.53 9.62 -5.06
N LEU A 37 10.32 8.55 -4.29
CA LEU A 37 11.10 8.27 -3.09
C LEU A 37 12.43 7.60 -3.45
N ASP A 38 13.53 8.14 -2.92
CA ASP A 38 14.80 7.43 -2.89
C ASP A 38 14.69 6.17 -2.00
N ALA A 39 15.50 5.14 -2.29
CA ALA A 39 15.56 3.96 -1.43
C ALA A 39 16.25 4.27 -0.10
N CYS A 40 15.67 3.81 1.01
CA CYS A 40 16.31 3.81 2.31
C CYS A 40 17.51 2.84 2.34
N PRO A 41 18.48 3.03 3.26
CA PRO A 41 19.45 2.00 3.57
C PRO A 41 18.75 0.69 3.97
N VAL A 42 19.06 -0.39 3.25
CA VAL A 42 18.47 -1.71 3.52
C VAL A 42 18.88 -2.17 4.92
N THR A 43 17.88 -2.55 5.72
CA THR A 43 18.08 -3.01 7.09
C THR A 43 17.08 -4.09 7.46
N THR A 44 17.26 -4.71 8.62
CA THR A 44 16.24 -5.54 9.26
C THR A 44 15.59 -4.76 10.38
N ILE A 45 14.25 -4.79 10.44
CA ILE A 45 13.42 -4.07 11.40
C ILE A 45 12.58 -5.11 12.12
N ALA A 46 12.62 -5.12 13.46
CA ALA A 46 11.73 -5.95 14.24
C ALA A 46 10.30 -5.40 14.13
N ILE A 47 9.28 -6.26 14.03
CA ILE A 47 7.89 -5.83 13.81
C ILE A 47 7.39 -4.92 14.94
N GLU A 48 7.86 -5.14 16.17
CA GLU A 48 7.59 -4.32 17.34
C GLU A 48 8.15 -2.89 17.23
N ASP A 49 9.22 -2.70 16.47
CA ASP A 49 9.87 -1.41 16.25
C ASP A 49 9.29 -0.65 15.06
N LEU A 50 8.35 -1.26 14.32
CA LEU A 50 7.84 -0.68 13.07
C LEU A 50 7.23 0.71 13.28
N ALA A 51 6.48 0.90 14.37
CA ALA A 51 5.89 2.19 14.71
C ALA A 51 6.95 3.26 15.06
N ALA A 52 8.11 2.84 15.58
CA ALA A 52 9.20 3.76 15.93
C ALA A 52 9.93 4.32 14.70
N VAL A 53 9.84 3.62 13.54
CA VAL A 53 10.35 4.13 12.26
C VAL A 53 9.66 5.43 11.86
N GLY A 54 8.37 5.59 12.19
CA GLY A 54 7.60 6.74 11.76
C GLY A 54 7.47 6.81 10.24
N LYS A 55 7.11 7.98 9.70
CA LYS A 55 7.12 8.18 8.24
C LYS A 55 8.58 8.22 7.74
N PRO A 56 9.05 7.24 6.95
CA PRO A 56 10.48 7.06 6.68
C PRO A 56 11.09 8.15 5.80
N GLY A 57 10.28 8.81 4.95
CA GLY A 57 10.77 9.82 4.01
C GLY A 57 11.58 9.26 2.83
N CYS A 58 11.75 7.95 2.76
CA CYS A 58 12.35 7.16 1.69
C CYS A 58 11.59 5.83 1.54
N ASP A 59 11.82 5.08 0.45
CA ASP A 59 11.23 3.76 0.22
C ASP A 59 12.02 2.68 0.97
N LEU A 60 11.35 1.90 1.82
CA LEU A 60 11.96 0.81 2.58
C LEU A 60 12.22 -0.46 1.74
N VAL A 61 11.96 -0.43 0.43
CA VAL A 61 12.20 -1.53 -0.52
C VAL A 61 13.53 -2.25 -0.26
N GLY A 62 13.47 -3.59 -0.22
CA GLY A 62 14.61 -4.46 0.06
C GLY A 62 14.92 -4.66 1.55
N SER A 63 14.39 -3.83 2.45
CA SER A 63 14.48 -4.06 3.90
C SER A 63 13.70 -5.30 4.31
N THR A 64 14.05 -5.88 5.46
CA THR A 64 13.38 -7.07 6.00
C THR A 64 12.65 -6.75 7.29
N ILE A 65 11.40 -7.20 7.41
CA ILE A 65 10.61 -7.13 8.64
C ILE A 65 10.68 -8.50 9.31
N ALA A 66 11.24 -8.55 10.52
CA ALA A 66 11.27 -9.75 11.35
C ALA A 66 10.03 -9.76 12.25
N ILE A 67 9.19 -10.79 12.11
CA ILE A 67 7.90 -10.86 12.81
C ILE A 67 8.05 -11.61 14.13
N ASP A 68 8.56 -12.83 14.06
CA ASP A 68 8.85 -13.69 15.20
C ASP A 68 9.77 -14.83 14.74
N GLY A 69 10.81 -15.14 15.52
CA GLY A 69 11.77 -16.22 15.24
C GLY A 69 12.37 -16.15 13.83
N ASP A 70 11.95 -17.09 12.97
CA ASP A 70 12.43 -17.25 11.60
C ASP A 70 11.47 -16.65 10.54
N LEU A 71 10.33 -16.08 10.95
CA LEU A 71 9.35 -15.53 10.02
C LEU A 71 9.72 -14.10 9.62
N THR A 72 10.12 -13.93 8.36
CA THR A 72 10.54 -12.64 7.83
C THR A 72 9.82 -12.28 6.53
N LEU A 73 9.56 -10.99 6.33
CA LEU A 73 9.01 -10.42 5.10
C LEU A 73 10.01 -9.42 4.50
N THR A 74 10.39 -9.59 3.24
CA THR A 74 11.14 -8.56 2.51
C THR A 74 10.16 -7.52 1.96
N VAL A 75 10.47 -6.24 2.16
CA VAL A 75 9.70 -5.13 1.62
C VAL A 75 9.84 -5.11 0.10
N GLY A 76 8.75 -5.34 -0.62
CA GLY A 76 8.69 -5.18 -2.07
C GLY A 76 8.58 -3.72 -2.49
N SER A 77 8.52 -3.49 -3.81
CA SER A 77 8.29 -2.14 -4.38
C SER A 77 6.96 -1.54 -3.89
N VAL A 78 6.85 -0.22 -3.96
CA VAL A 78 5.59 0.50 -3.68
C VAL A 78 4.42 -0.13 -4.43
N GLY A 79 3.31 -0.35 -3.72
CA GLY A 79 2.09 -0.98 -4.23
C GLY A 79 2.11 -2.51 -4.31
N SER A 80 3.22 -3.15 -3.95
CA SER A 80 3.28 -4.60 -3.83
C SER A 80 2.92 -5.06 -2.42
N THR A 81 2.36 -6.27 -2.35
CA THR A 81 2.21 -7.03 -1.11
C THR A 81 3.17 -8.20 -1.10
N THR A 82 3.66 -8.55 0.09
CA THR A 82 4.46 -9.76 0.33
C THR A 82 3.77 -10.56 1.41
N THR A 83 3.61 -11.86 1.18
CA THR A 83 2.92 -12.77 2.10
C THR A 83 3.85 -13.89 2.53
N VAL A 84 3.78 -14.26 3.80
CA VAL A 84 4.45 -15.43 4.36
C VAL A 84 3.51 -16.14 5.32
N SER A 85 3.63 -17.47 5.39
CA SER A 85 2.85 -18.31 6.31
C SER A 85 3.76 -19.29 7.02
N SER A 86 3.45 -19.57 8.28
CA SER A 86 4.04 -20.68 9.05
C SER A 86 3.01 -21.79 9.18
N ASP A 87 3.31 -22.96 8.60
CA ASP A 87 2.43 -24.14 8.64
C ASP A 87 2.23 -24.68 10.07
N GLY A 88 3.11 -24.34 11.02
CA GLY A 88 3.03 -24.84 12.40
C GLY A 88 2.03 -24.08 13.27
N ASP A 89 1.96 -22.76 13.11
CA ASP A 89 1.19 -21.87 14.00
C ASP A 89 -0.08 -21.31 13.34
N GLU A 90 -0.42 -21.80 12.13
CA GLU A 90 -1.51 -21.29 11.29
C GLU A 90 -1.50 -19.75 11.18
N THR A 91 -0.29 -19.19 11.26
CA THR A 91 -0.05 -17.76 11.31
C THR A 91 0.46 -17.34 9.95
N SER A 92 -0.24 -16.39 9.33
CA SER A 92 0.21 -15.75 8.10
C SER A 92 0.40 -14.27 8.33
N ALA A 93 1.26 -13.67 7.53
CA ALA A 93 1.53 -12.24 7.57
C ALA A 93 1.53 -11.67 6.18
N VAL A 94 0.96 -10.47 6.03
CA VAL A 94 0.93 -9.71 4.79
C VAL A 94 1.51 -8.34 5.05
N LEU A 95 2.57 -8.02 4.32
CA LEU A 95 3.21 -6.72 4.28
C LEU A 95 2.78 -6.00 3.01
N ALA A 96 2.50 -4.70 3.11
CA ALA A 96 2.29 -3.83 1.97
C ALA A 96 3.19 -2.60 2.06
N ASN A 97 3.78 -2.23 0.92
CA ASN A 97 4.52 -0.99 0.79
C ASN A 97 3.61 0.11 0.22
N TRP A 98 3.21 1.07 1.04
CA TRP A 98 2.28 2.13 0.66
C TRP A 98 2.99 3.37 0.08
N GLY A 99 4.32 3.38 -0.01
CA GLY A 99 5.10 4.51 -0.50
C GLY A 99 5.18 5.61 0.54
N VAL A 100 4.63 6.80 0.24
CA VAL A 100 4.75 7.98 1.12
C VAL A 100 4.22 7.74 2.56
N PRO A 101 3.08 7.07 2.78
CA PRO A 101 2.66 6.66 4.13
C PRO A 101 3.63 5.72 4.85
N GLY A 102 4.49 5.01 4.13
CA GLY A 102 5.41 3.99 4.63
C GLY A 102 4.87 2.58 4.41
N ILE A 103 5.08 1.67 5.36
CA ILE A 103 4.67 0.27 5.23
C ILE A 103 3.69 -0.15 6.32
N GLY A 104 2.84 -1.11 5.98
CA GLY A 104 1.93 -1.78 6.90
C GLY A 104 2.14 -3.28 6.89
N VAL A 105 1.91 -3.93 8.02
CA VAL A 105 1.92 -5.38 8.15
C VAL A 105 0.69 -5.79 8.94
N TYR A 106 -0.05 -6.78 8.48
CA TYR A 106 -1.01 -7.47 9.34
C TYR A 106 -0.64 -8.95 9.47
N THR A 107 -0.97 -9.53 10.61
CA THR A 107 -0.95 -10.99 10.81
C THR A 107 -2.36 -11.54 10.90
N THR A 108 -2.50 -12.78 10.47
CA THR A 108 -3.71 -13.57 10.71
C THR A 108 -3.35 -14.81 11.49
N ARG A 109 -4.29 -15.25 12.33
CA ARG A 109 -4.25 -16.53 13.04
C ARG A 109 -5.60 -17.19 12.87
N ASP A 110 -5.61 -18.46 12.50
CA ASP A 110 -6.85 -19.21 12.20
C ASP A 110 -7.74 -18.50 11.15
N GLY A 111 -7.11 -17.85 10.16
CA GLY A 111 -7.80 -17.11 9.10
C GLY A 111 -8.49 -15.81 9.55
N ARG A 112 -8.18 -15.31 10.74
CA ARG A 112 -8.73 -14.05 11.27
C ARG A 112 -7.63 -13.05 11.56
N LEU A 113 -7.96 -11.76 11.47
CA LEU A 113 -7.01 -10.69 11.77
C LEU A 113 -6.61 -10.80 13.25
N ASP A 114 -5.31 -10.93 13.49
CA ASP A 114 -4.73 -10.99 14.83
C ASP A 114 -4.24 -9.61 15.24
N ARG A 115 -3.30 -9.04 14.46
CA ARG A 115 -2.68 -7.74 14.74
C ARG A 115 -2.31 -7.00 13.47
N VAL A 116 -2.17 -5.67 13.59
CA VAL A 116 -1.69 -4.76 12.55
C VAL A 116 -0.57 -3.90 13.13
N TRP A 117 0.48 -3.72 12.36
CA TRP A 117 1.60 -2.83 12.64
C TRP A 117 1.81 -1.92 11.44
N SER A 118 2.32 -0.73 11.68
CA SER A 118 2.60 0.21 10.61
C SER A 118 3.72 1.16 11.01
N THR A 119 4.34 1.77 10.02
CA THR A 119 5.29 2.87 10.25
C THR A 119 4.58 4.19 10.50
N SER A 120 3.32 4.34 10.09
CA SER A 120 2.54 5.55 10.33
C SER A 120 1.03 5.27 10.40
N PRO A 121 0.24 6.14 11.06
CA PRO A 121 -1.21 5.98 11.12
C PRO A 121 -1.90 5.88 9.75
N ALA A 122 -1.35 6.57 8.73
CA ALA A 122 -1.90 6.50 7.38
C ALA A 122 -1.61 5.13 6.73
N ALA A 123 -0.43 4.56 6.96
CA ALA A 123 -0.11 3.20 6.51
C ALA A 123 -0.96 2.15 7.26
N GLU A 124 -1.25 2.36 8.54
CA GLU A 124 -2.15 1.50 9.32
C GLU A 124 -3.56 1.45 8.73
N GLN A 125 -4.12 2.61 8.40
CA GLN A 125 -5.44 2.70 7.79
C GLN A 125 -5.50 1.92 6.47
N LEU A 126 -4.52 2.13 5.58
CA LEU A 126 -4.44 1.40 4.31
C LEU A 126 -4.26 -0.11 4.53
N GLN A 127 -3.52 -0.50 5.57
CA GLN A 127 -3.34 -1.90 5.91
C GLN A 127 -4.64 -2.56 6.39
N HIS A 128 -5.46 -1.83 7.14
CA HIS A 128 -6.80 -2.29 7.52
C HIS A 128 -7.72 -2.41 6.30
N GLU A 129 -7.72 -1.42 5.40
CA GLU A 129 -8.48 -1.50 4.15
C GLU A 129 -8.04 -2.71 3.31
N GLN A 130 -6.75 -3.04 3.32
CA GLN A 130 -6.22 -4.20 2.62
C GLN A 130 -6.69 -5.50 3.25
N ALA A 131 -6.66 -5.61 4.58
CA ALA A 131 -7.22 -6.75 5.30
C ALA A 131 -8.71 -6.97 4.98
N ASP A 132 -9.50 -5.89 4.89
CA ASP A 132 -10.91 -5.95 4.50
C ASP A 132 -11.09 -6.42 3.05
N VAL A 133 -10.25 -5.95 2.12
CA VAL A 133 -10.22 -6.42 0.72
C VAL A 133 -9.90 -7.90 0.64
N ASP A 134 -8.97 -8.37 1.48
CA ASP A 134 -8.56 -9.77 1.57
C ASP A 134 -9.56 -10.65 2.34
N GLY A 135 -10.65 -10.06 2.85
CA GLY A 135 -11.72 -10.76 3.56
C GLY A 135 -11.33 -11.18 4.98
N VAL A 136 -10.26 -10.60 5.53
CA VAL A 136 -9.75 -10.89 6.87
C VAL A 136 -10.41 -9.95 7.86
N THR A 137 -11.33 -10.48 8.67
CA THR A 137 -12.03 -9.68 9.69
C THR A 137 -11.39 -9.85 11.06
N ALA A 138 -11.53 -8.81 11.90
CA ALA A 138 -11.14 -8.86 13.31
C ALA A 138 -11.80 -10.04 14.01
N SER A 139 -11.03 -10.78 14.81
CA SER A 139 -11.59 -11.79 15.70
C SER A 139 -12.61 -11.14 16.63
N ALA A 140 -13.88 -11.57 16.55
CA ALA A 140 -14.89 -11.17 17.52
C ALA A 140 -14.42 -11.61 18.92
N THR A 141 -14.11 -10.66 19.79
CA THR A 141 -13.84 -10.91 21.19
C THR A 141 -15.07 -11.63 21.77
N LYS A 142 -14.95 -12.93 22.08
CA LYS A 142 -15.92 -13.58 22.97
C LYS A 142 -15.78 -12.89 24.32
N GLY A 143 -16.84 -12.22 24.74
CA GLY A 143 -16.93 -11.53 26.03
C GLY A 143 -16.93 -12.45 27.23
#